data_AF-A0A6J6KP65-F1
#
_entry.id   AF-A0A6J6KP65-F1
#
_cell.length_a   1.000
_cell.length_b   1.000
_cell.length_c   1.000
_cell.angle_alpha   90.00
_cell.angle_beta   90.00
_cell.angle_gamma   90.00
#
_symmetry.space_group_name_H-M   'P 1'
#
loop_
_entity.id
_entity.type
_entity.pdbx_description
1 polymer ?
#
loop_
_entity_poly.entity_id
_entity_poly.type
_entity_poly.pdbx_seq_one_letter_code
_entity_poly.pdbx_strand_id
1 'polypeptide(L)'
;MSWQDDVTAQEWDEWQNLARRLSKSKKQVTSLGPEDYASQAIEKLLQQEVRPNNIEGWLALTIKRQYIDRFKKIEARGGGSNRNLTDEQWEMEMISHAVRSPSLLVGRREQVEEVLNVLNQKEKEILILSVAGYDNHEIAMHLGYKTNKIVATRLAQIVKKVNETLESTFTQYSR
;
A
#
# COMPACT_ATOMS: atom_id res chain seq x y z
N MET A 1 26.31 29.54 -15.82
CA MET A 1 26.43 29.46 -14.36
C MET A 1 25.16 28.80 -13.86
N SER A 2 25.32 27.70 -13.16
CA SER A 2 24.21 26.99 -12.53
C SER A 2 23.85 27.76 -11.27
N TRP A 3 22.58 27.91 -10.91
CA TRP A 3 22.24 28.56 -9.63
C TRP A 3 22.82 27.79 -8.43
N GLN A 4 23.11 26.49 -8.61
CA GLN A 4 23.86 25.67 -7.66
C GLN A 4 25.24 26.24 -7.30
N ASP A 5 25.89 26.93 -8.24
CA ASP A 5 27.24 27.48 -8.06
C ASP A 5 27.24 28.67 -7.08
N ASP A 6 26.08 29.30 -6.89
CA ASP A 6 25.87 30.44 -5.99
C ASP A 6 25.43 30.01 -4.57
N VAL A 7 25.42 28.71 -4.28
CA VAL A 7 24.97 28.14 -3.00
C VAL A 7 26.17 27.71 -2.16
N THR A 8 26.17 28.12 -0.89
CA THR A 8 27.22 27.75 0.05
C THR A 8 27.10 26.30 0.52
N ALA A 9 28.21 25.71 0.95
CA ALA A 9 28.20 24.37 1.55
C ALA A 9 27.29 24.29 2.79
N GLN A 10 27.15 25.39 3.53
CA GLN A 10 26.28 25.46 4.69
C GLN A 10 24.80 25.41 4.31
N GLU A 11 24.38 26.18 3.29
CA GLU A 11 23.00 26.11 2.77
C GLU A 11 22.65 24.69 2.28
N TRP A 12 23.60 24.01 1.63
CA TRP A 12 23.41 22.62 1.21
C TRP A 12 23.22 21.67 2.39
N ASP A 13 24.00 21.83 3.46
CA ASP A 13 23.85 21.00 4.67
C ASP A 13 22.52 21.27 5.38
N GLU A 14 22.10 22.54 5.45
CA GLU A 14 20.80 22.94 6.00
C GLU A 14 19.64 22.27 5.23
N TRP A 15 19.69 22.26 3.90
CA TRP A 15 18.65 21.63 3.07
C TRP A 15 18.66 20.10 3.17
N GLN A 16 19.84 19.47 3.25
CA GLN A 16 19.95 18.03 3.48
C GLN A 16 19.38 17.62 4.85
N ASN A 17 19.75 18.35 5.90
CA ASN A 17 19.23 18.13 7.25
C ASN A 17 17.71 18.36 7.32
N LEU A 18 17.22 19.38 6.64
CA LEU A 18 15.79 19.65 6.50
C LEU A 18 15.07 18.51 5.78
N ALA A 19 15.59 18.03 4.65
CA ALA A 19 14.99 16.93 3.89
C ALA A 19 14.93 15.63 4.70
N ARG A 20 15.98 15.30 5.46
CA ARG A 20 15.99 14.16 6.40
C ARG A 20 14.91 14.30 7.48
N ARG A 21 14.81 15.47 8.11
CA ARG A 21 13.81 15.75 9.15
C ARG A 21 12.39 15.64 8.61
N LEU A 22 12.12 16.23 7.45
CA LEU A 22 10.82 16.17 6.80
C LEU A 22 10.43 14.74 6.43
N SER A 23 11.38 13.93 5.97
CA SER A 23 11.14 12.52 5.62
C SER A 23 10.88 11.63 6.83
N LYS A 24 11.52 11.90 7.98
CA LYS A 24 11.28 11.18 9.24
C LYS A 24 9.91 11.45 9.87
N SER A 25 9.27 12.57 9.51
CA SER A 25 7.99 12.98 10.11
C SER A 25 6.77 12.14 9.69
N LYS A 26 6.93 11.22 8.72
CA LYS A 26 5.84 10.41 8.18
C LYS A 26 5.81 9.03 8.82
N LYS A 27 4.70 8.72 9.51
CA LYS A 27 4.52 7.54 10.38
C LYS A 27 4.24 6.23 9.66
N GLN A 28 4.05 6.22 8.35
CA GLN A 28 3.64 5.03 7.60
C GLN A 28 4.84 4.35 6.94
N VAL A 29 4.94 3.04 7.19
CA VAL A 29 6.02 2.19 6.69
C VAL A 29 5.82 1.96 5.18
N THR A 30 6.74 2.48 4.38
CA THR A 30 6.81 2.18 2.94
C THR A 30 8.07 1.37 2.65
N SER A 31 8.20 0.79 1.45
CA SER A 31 9.41 0.07 1.04
C SER A 31 10.66 0.97 0.88
N LEU A 32 10.50 2.29 0.94
CA LEU A 32 11.60 3.25 1.00
C LEU A 32 11.72 3.80 2.42
N GLY A 33 12.96 3.91 2.89
CA GLY A 33 13.28 4.51 4.17
C GLY A 33 13.22 6.04 4.12
N PRO A 34 13.16 6.72 5.27
CA PRO A 34 13.21 8.19 5.35
C PRO A 34 14.43 8.81 4.66
N GLU A 35 15.58 8.13 4.70
CA GLU A 35 16.81 8.62 4.06
C GLU A 35 16.74 8.55 2.52
N ASP A 36 16.00 7.58 1.96
CA ASP A 36 15.78 7.46 0.51
C ASP A 36 14.92 8.60 -0.02
N TYR A 37 13.85 8.96 0.70
CA TYR A 37 12.98 10.09 0.34
C TYR A 37 13.72 11.43 0.40
N ALA A 38 14.58 11.61 1.41
CA ALA A 38 15.42 12.80 1.53
C ALA A 38 16.40 12.89 0.34
N SER A 39 17.09 11.80 0.03
CA SER A 39 18.06 11.74 -1.08
C SER A 39 17.40 12.03 -2.43
N GLN A 40 16.25 11.42 -2.71
CA GLN A 40 15.49 11.68 -3.94
C GLN A 40 14.96 13.11 -4.04
N ALA A 41 14.58 13.73 -2.91
CA ALA A 41 14.15 15.12 -2.90
C ALA A 41 15.31 16.07 -3.23
N ILE A 42 16.50 15.82 -2.69
CA ILE A 42 17.72 16.59 -2.98
C ILE A 42 18.16 16.40 -4.43
N GLU A 43 18.14 15.17 -4.95
CA GLU A 43 18.44 14.89 -6.36
C GLU A 43 17.51 15.67 -7.30
N LYS A 44 16.21 15.67 -7.01
CA LYS A 44 15.23 16.46 -7.79
C LYS A 44 15.43 17.97 -7.68
N LEU A 45 15.94 18.44 -6.54
CA LEU A 45 16.28 19.85 -6.35
C LEU A 45 17.46 20.23 -7.25
N LEU A 46 18.50 19.39 -7.32
CA LEU A 46 19.67 19.58 -8.18
C LEU A 46 19.34 19.53 -9.68
N GLN A 47 18.24 18.88 -10.05
CA GLN A 47 17.75 18.83 -11.43
C GLN A 47 16.94 20.06 -11.84
N GLN A 48 16.67 21.01 -10.92
CA GLN A 48 15.92 22.22 -11.28
C GLN A 48 16.79 23.19 -12.08
N GLU A 49 16.33 23.59 -13.26
CA GLU A 49 17.01 24.59 -14.09
C GLU A 49 17.04 25.98 -13.43
N VAL A 50 16.01 26.30 -12.64
CA VAL A 50 15.86 27.57 -11.91
C VAL A 50 15.71 27.30 -10.41
N ARG A 51 16.44 28.06 -9.58
CA ARG A 51 16.35 27.97 -8.11
C ARG A 51 14.90 28.20 -7.66
N PRO A 52 14.29 27.26 -6.90
CA PRO A 52 12.99 27.51 -6.30
C PRO A 52 13.02 28.72 -5.36
N ASN A 53 12.03 29.61 -5.46
CA ASN A 53 11.93 30.81 -4.62
C ASN A 53 11.89 30.50 -3.11
N ASN A 54 11.34 29.34 -2.74
CA ASN A 54 11.35 28.82 -1.38
C ASN A 54 11.75 27.34 -1.41
N ILE A 55 13.02 27.06 -1.13
CA ILE A 55 13.58 25.71 -1.16
C ILE A 55 12.98 24.83 -0.07
N GLU A 56 12.75 25.35 1.13
CA GLU A 56 12.15 24.59 2.22
C GLU A 56 10.73 24.12 1.90
N GLY A 57 9.90 25.06 1.42
CA GLY A 57 8.53 24.77 1.00
C GLY A 57 8.49 23.82 -0.19
N TRP A 58 9.44 23.97 -1.12
CA TRP A 58 9.59 23.06 -2.25
C TRP A 58 9.97 21.64 -1.80
N LEU A 59 10.94 21.50 -0.90
CA LEU A 59 11.36 20.20 -0.35
C LEU A 59 10.21 19.51 0.40
N ALA A 60 9.49 20.25 1.25
CA ALA A 60 8.34 19.73 1.97
C ALA A 60 7.23 19.23 1.02
N LEU A 61 6.94 19.98 -0.04
CA LEU A 61 5.96 19.60 -1.04
C LEU A 61 6.43 18.39 -1.87
N THR A 62 7.68 18.38 -2.30
CA THR A 62 8.27 17.31 -3.09
C THR A 62 8.29 15.99 -2.31
N ILE A 63 8.72 16.00 -1.05
CA ILE A 63 8.68 14.81 -0.18
C ILE A 63 7.22 14.35 0.02
N LYS A 64 6.29 15.27 0.31
CA LYS A 64 4.85 14.94 0.45
C LYS A 64 4.29 14.27 -0.81
N ARG A 65 4.63 14.78 -2.00
CA ARG A 65 4.20 14.20 -3.28
C ARG A 65 4.79 12.80 -3.49
N GLN A 66 6.07 12.60 -3.16
CA GLN A 66 6.70 11.28 -3.23
C GLN A 66 5.95 10.26 -2.37
N TYR A 67 5.59 10.62 -1.14
CA TYR A 67 4.75 9.75 -0.30
C TYR A 67 3.40 9.46 -0.95
N ILE A 68 2.67 10.50 -1.40
CA ILE A 68 1.35 10.33 -2.04
C ILE A 68 1.43 9.42 -3.27
N ASP A 69 2.42 9.59 -4.12
CA ASP A 69 2.58 8.77 -5.32
C ASP A 69 2.93 7.32 -4.97
N ARG A 70 3.71 7.09 -3.91
CA ARG A 70 3.96 5.74 -3.39
C ARG A 70 2.71 5.14 -2.79
N PHE A 71 1.90 5.90 -2.05
CA PHE A 71 0.61 5.43 -1.55
C PHE A 71 -0.34 5.07 -2.68
N LYS A 72 -0.48 5.93 -3.69
CA LYS A 72 -1.28 5.61 -4.89
C LYS A 72 -0.80 4.33 -5.57
N LYS A 73 0.52 4.08 -5.62
CA LYS A 73 1.08 2.84 -6.16
C LYS A 73 0.82 1.64 -5.25
N ILE A 74 0.85 1.81 -3.93
CA ILE A 74 0.52 0.78 -2.93
C ILE A 74 -0.98 0.44 -3.03
N GLU A 75 -1.85 1.44 -3.03
CA GLU A 75 -3.30 1.29 -3.22
C GLU A 75 -3.65 0.68 -4.58
N ALA A 76 -2.99 1.11 -5.66
CA ALA A 76 -3.19 0.52 -7.00
C ALA A 76 -2.75 -0.96 -7.07
N ARG A 77 -1.86 -1.37 -6.16
CA ARG A 77 -1.44 -2.77 -5.98
C ARG A 77 -2.27 -3.50 -4.92
N GLY A 78 -3.32 -2.90 -4.37
CA GLY A 78 -4.16 -3.56 -3.37
C GLY A 78 -3.69 -3.50 -1.92
N GLY A 79 -2.63 -2.75 -1.58
CA GLY A 79 -2.21 -2.53 -0.19
C GLY A 79 -0.69 -2.59 0.05
N GLY A 80 -0.31 -2.52 1.32
CA GLY A 80 1.09 -2.60 1.79
C GLY A 80 1.75 -3.96 1.51
N SER A 81 3.07 -4.08 1.72
CA SER A 81 3.73 -5.38 1.53
C SER A 81 3.41 -6.32 2.70
N ASN A 82 2.78 -7.45 2.39
CA ASN A 82 2.36 -8.44 3.39
C ASN A 82 3.48 -9.40 3.84
N ARG A 83 4.74 -9.16 3.42
CA ARG A 83 5.86 -10.11 3.60
C ARG A 83 6.24 -10.38 5.06
N ASN A 84 5.83 -9.53 5.99
CA ASN A 84 6.14 -9.64 7.42
C ASN A 84 4.89 -9.80 8.29
N LEU A 85 3.73 -10.09 7.69
CA LEU A 85 2.51 -10.33 8.44
C LEU A 85 2.54 -11.73 9.07
N THR A 86 2.07 -11.84 10.30
CA THR A 86 1.74 -13.14 10.91
C THR A 86 0.53 -13.76 10.20
N ASP A 87 0.31 -15.07 10.35
CA ASP A 87 -0.80 -15.77 9.71
C ASP A 87 -2.16 -15.11 10.02
N GLU A 88 -2.45 -14.79 11.29
CA GLU A 88 -3.66 -14.03 11.65
C GLU A 88 -3.79 -12.66 10.96
N GLN A 89 -2.66 -11.97 10.75
CA GLN A 89 -2.66 -10.66 10.09
C GLN A 89 -2.90 -10.82 8.59
N TRP A 90 -2.38 -11.87 7.99
CA TRP A 90 -2.67 -12.26 6.61
C TRP A 90 -4.15 -12.55 6.40
N GLU A 91 -4.74 -13.31 7.30
CA GLU A 91 -6.16 -13.66 7.22
C GLU A 91 -7.07 -12.43 7.39
N MET A 92 -6.71 -11.50 8.29
CA MET A 92 -7.41 -10.22 8.44
C MET A 92 -7.32 -9.34 7.18
N GLU A 93 -6.15 -9.28 6.54
CA GLU A 93 -5.99 -8.57 5.27
C GLU A 93 -6.80 -9.23 4.13
N MET A 94 -6.87 -10.57 4.10
CA MET A 94 -7.70 -11.30 3.14
C MET A 94 -9.18 -10.93 3.26
N ILE A 95 -9.70 -10.85 4.49
CA ILE A 95 -11.09 -10.45 4.72
C ILE A 95 -11.29 -8.96 4.44
N SER A 96 -10.39 -8.08 4.86
CA SER A 96 -10.46 -6.64 4.58
C SER A 96 -10.49 -6.34 3.08
N HIS A 97 -9.66 -7.02 2.30
CA HIS A 97 -9.64 -6.88 0.85
C HIS A 97 -10.91 -7.42 0.19
N ALA A 98 -11.48 -8.52 0.72
CA ALA A 98 -12.76 -9.05 0.27
C ALA A 98 -13.95 -8.16 0.68
N VAL A 99 -13.86 -7.46 1.82
CA VAL A 99 -14.94 -6.71 2.46
C VAL A 99 -14.63 -5.22 2.40
N ARG A 100 -15.19 -4.52 1.42
CA ARG A 100 -14.97 -3.07 1.22
C ARG A 100 -15.56 -2.15 2.32
N SER A 101 -15.94 -2.67 3.49
CA SER A 101 -16.62 -1.92 4.56
C SER A 101 -15.88 -2.05 5.91
N PRO A 102 -15.20 -0.98 6.38
CA PRO A 102 -14.45 -0.97 7.63
C PRO A 102 -15.29 -1.28 8.88
N SER A 103 -16.59 -0.95 8.87
CA SER A 103 -17.51 -1.19 9.98
C SER A 103 -17.81 -2.67 10.20
N LEU A 104 -17.58 -3.53 9.19
CA LEU A 104 -17.70 -4.97 9.33
C LEU A 104 -16.47 -5.60 10.01
N LEU A 105 -15.32 -4.92 10.08
CA LEU A 105 -14.06 -5.50 10.60
C LEU A 105 -13.86 -5.24 12.10
N VAL A 106 -14.52 -4.23 12.67
CA VAL A 106 -14.38 -3.84 14.08
C VAL A 106 -15.12 -4.84 14.96
N GLY A 107 -14.39 -5.80 15.54
CA GLY A 107 -14.88 -6.74 16.56
C GLY A 107 -14.78 -8.24 16.23
N ARG A 108 -14.18 -8.63 15.11
CA ARG A 108 -14.36 -9.99 14.54
C ARG A 108 -13.08 -10.77 14.22
N ARG A 109 -12.03 -10.60 15.02
CA ARG A 109 -10.75 -11.31 14.87
C ARG A 109 -10.90 -12.84 15.02
N GLU A 110 -11.86 -13.29 15.82
CA GLU A 110 -12.12 -14.73 16.09
C GLU A 110 -12.93 -15.44 15.00
N GLN A 111 -13.61 -14.70 14.11
CA GLN A 111 -14.48 -15.26 13.05
C GLN A 111 -13.78 -15.33 11.69
N VAL A 112 -12.53 -14.91 11.64
CA VAL A 112 -11.73 -14.81 10.41
C VAL A 112 -11.54 -16.17 9.77
N GLU A 113 -11.13 -17.15 10.58
CA GLU A 113 -10.90 -18.52 10.14
C GLU A 113 -12.19 -19.18 9.62
N GLU A 114 -13.32 -18.94 10.31
CA GLU A 114 -14.64 -19.46 9.93
C GLU A 114 -15.09 -18.93 8.56
N VAL A 115 -14.89 -17.63 8.31
CA VAL A 115 -15.23 -16.98 7.03
C VAL A 115 -14.33 -17.46 5.90
N LEU A 116 -13.03 -17.62 6.15
CA LEU A 116 -12.11 -18.13 5.14
C LEU A 116 -12.32 -19.62 4.86
N ASN A 117 -12.84 -20.42 5.80
CA ASN A 117 -13.12 -21.84 5.61
C ASN A 117 -14.24 -22.13 4.61
N VAL A 118 -15.06 -21.14 4.25
CA VAL A 118 -16.07 -21.27 3.18
C VAL A 118 -15.43 -21.25 1.78
N LEU A 119 -14.19 -20.77 1.68
CA LEU A 119 -13.42 -20.73 0.43
C LEU A 119 -12.68 -22.05 0.21
N ASN A 120 -12.76 -22.57 -1.02
CA ASN A 120 -11.91 -23.71 -1.38
C ASN A 120 -10.44 -23.29 -1.54
N GLN A 121 -9.54 -24.27 -1.61
CA GLN A 121 -8.10 -24.02 -1.67
C GLN A 121 -7.70 -23.07 -2.82
N LYS A 122 -8.27 -23.23 -4.01
CA LYS A 122 -7.98 -22.36 -5.15
C LYS A 122 -8.52 -20.93 -4.96
N GLU A 123 -9.66 -20.80 -4.29
CA GLU A 123 -10.23 -19.49 -3.94
C GLU A 123 -9.36 -18.78 -2.89
N LYS A 124 -8.86 -19.51 -1.88
CA LYS A 124 -7.89 -18.99 -0.90
C LYS A 124 -6.61 -18.52 -1.59
N GLU A 125 -6.04 -19.31 -2.51
CA GLU A 125 -4.83 -18.97 -3.26
C GLU A 125 -5.00 -17.71 -4.13
N ILE A 126 -6.14 -17.58 -4.83
CA ILE A 126 -6.46 -16.37 -5.61
C ILE A 126 -6.52 -15.14 -4.69
N LEU A 127 -7.17 -15.27 -3.54
CA LEU A 127 -7.33 -14.17 -2.59
C LEU A 127 -5.98 -13.78 -1.96
N ILE A 128 -5.14 -14.75 -1.58
CA ILE A 128 -3.78 -14.51 -1.06
C ILE A 128 -2.95 -13.72 -2.07
N LEU A 129 -2.92 -14.15 -3.34
CA LEU A 129 -2.12 -13.47 -4.36
C LEU A 129 -2.65 -12.06 -4.67
N SER A 130 -3.97 -11.88 -4.71
CA SER A 130 -4.57 -10.56 -4.87
C SER A 130 -4.22 -9.62 -3.72
N VAL A 131 -4.25 -10.11 -2.48
CA VAL A 131 -3.91 -9.36 -1.27
C VAL A 131 -2.42 -9.04 -1.21
N ALA A 132 -1.57 -9.97 -1.69
CA ALA A 132 -0.14 -9.76 -1.89
C ALA A 132 0.20 -8.73 -2.98
N GLY A 133 -0.81 -8.29 -3.73
CA GLY A 133 -0.74 -7.23 -4.72
C GLY A 133 -0.36 -7.65 -6.13
N TYR A 134 -0.56 -8.92 -6.45
CA TYR A 134 -0.45 -9.44 -7.82
C TYR A 134 -1.67 -8.99 -8.63
N ASP A 135 -1.46 -8.54 -9.86
CA ASP A 135 -2.55 -8.22 -10.76
C ASP A 135 -3.22 -9.49 -11.34
N ASN A 136 -4.41 -9.34 -11.95
CA ASN A 136 -5.18 -10.48 -12.47
C ASN A 136 -4.44 -11.30 -13.54
N HIS A 137 -3.51 -10.69 -14.26
CA HIS A 137 -2.68 -11.37 -15.25
C HIS A 137 -1.57 -12.17 -14.57
N GLU A 138 -0.88 -11.59 -13.59
CA GLU A 138 0.14 -12.26 -12.79
C GLU A 138 -0.45 -13.46 -12.02
N ILE A 139 -1.61 -13.30 -11.39
CA ILE A 139 -2.34 -14.39 -10.72
C ILE A 139 -2.71 -15.49 -11.73
N ALA A 140 -3.16 -15.12 -12.92
CA ALA A 140 -3.53 -16.10 -13.95
C ALA A 140 -2.32 -16.93 -14.39
N MET A 141 -1.15 -16.31 -14.54
CA MET A 141 0.10 -17.02 -14.84
C MET A 141 0.50 -17.94 -13.68
N HIS A 142 0.46 -17.43 -12.44
CA HIS A 142 0.86 -18.18 -11.24
C HIS A 142 -0.01 -19.43 -11.00
N LEU A 143 -1.32 -19.34 -11.24
CA LEU A 143 -2.27 -20.41 -10.97
C LEU A 143 -2.67 -21.21 -12.23
N GLY A 144 -2.04 -20.95 -13.38
CA GLY A 144 -2.29 -21.68 -14.62
C GLY A 144 -3.65 -21.42 -15.26
N TYR A 145 -4.25 -20.25 -15.05
CA TYR A 145 -5.49 -19.85 -15.72
C TYR A 145 -5.22 -19.34 -17.14
N LYS A 146 -6.10 -19.73 -18.08
CA LYS A 146 -5.98 -19.36 -19.50
C LYS A 146 -6.14 -17.85 -19.78
N THR A 147 -6.82 -17.11 -18.89
CA THR A 147 -7.06 -15.68 -19.06
C THR A 147 -7.24 -14.99 -17.71
N ASN A 148 -6.77 -13.74 -17.63
CA ASN A 148 -6.97 -12.85 -16.48
C ASN A 148 -8.46 -12.59 -16.17
N LYS A 149 -9.35 -12.73 -17.16
CA LYS A 149 -10.80 -12.59 -16.97
C LYS A 149 -11.36 -13.63 -16.01
N ILE A 150 -10.82 -14.86 -16.04
CA ILE A 150 -11.24 -15.92 -15.11
C ILE A 150 -10.92 -15.51 -13.68
N VAL A 151 -9.72 -14.95 -13.44
CA VAL A 151 -9.31 -14.48 -12.12
C VAL A 151 -10.22 -13.35 -11.64
N ALA A 152 -10.51 -12.36 -12.49
CA ALA A 152 -11.41 -11.26 -12.16
C ALA A 152 -12.82 -11.76 -11.76
N THR A 153 -13.39 -12.71 -12.51
CA THR A 153 -14.69 -13.33 -12.17
C THR A 153 -14.62 -14.10 -10.86
N ARG A 154 -13.55 -14.87 -10.63
CA ARG A 154 -13.36 -15.65 -9.40
C ARG A 154 -13.22 -14.74 -8.19
N LEU A 155 -12.45 -13.65 -8.27
CA LEU A 155 -12.35 -12.65 -7.21
C LEU A 155 -13.71 -12.05 -6.85
N ALA A 156 -14.54 -11.71 -7.84
CA ALA A 156 -15.88 -11.22 -7.58
C ALA A 156 -16.77 -12.26 -6.86
N GLN A 157 -16.65 -13.54 -7.21
CA GLN A 157 -17.35 -14.63 -6.54
C GLN A 157 -16.86 -14.84 -5.09
N ILE A 158 -15.54 -14.75 -4.87
CA ILE A 158 -14.91 -14.85 -3.55
C ILE A 158 -15.42 -13.73 -2.64
N VAL A 159 -15.37 -12.49 -3.12
CA VAL A 159 -15.89 -11.31 -2.41
C VAL A 159 -17.36 -11.49 -2.05
N LYS A 160 -18.18 -11.99 -2.98
CA LYS A 160 -19.59 -12.26 -2.71
C LYS A 160 -19.79 -13.29 -1.60
N LYS A 161 -19.10 -14.44 -1.67
CA LYS A 161 -19.18 -15.49 -0.64
C LYS A 161 -18.77 -14.99 0.73
N VAL A 162 -17.63 -14.28 0.81
CA VAL A 162 -17.11 -13.73 2.07
C VAL A 162 -18.11 -12.77 2.70
N ASN A 163 -18.71 -11.87 1.91
CA ASN A 163 -19.73 -10.94 2.41
C ASN A 163 -21.00 -11.66 2.90
N GLU A 164 -21.52 -12.63 2.14
CA GLU A 164 -22.71 -13.42 2.53
C GLU A 164 -22.48 -14.16 3.85
N THR A 165 -21.30 -14.77 4.03
CA THR A 165 -20.94 -15.45 5.28
C THR A 165 -20.86 -14.46 6.43
N LEU A 166 -20.18 -13.32 6.26
CA LEU A 166 -20.04 -12.30 7.30
C LEU A 166 -21.38 -11.70 7.75
N GLU A 167 -22.32 -11.53 6.83
CA GLU A 167 -23.68 -11.07 7.12
C GLU A 167 -24.49 -12.14 7.87
N SER A 168 -24.32 -13.42 7.49
CA SER A 168 -24.98 -14.53 8.17
C SER A 168 -24.51 -14.71 9.62
N THR A 169 -23.19 -14.66 9.85
CA THR A 169 -22.59 -14.73 11.18
C THR A 169 -23.01 -13.54 12.03
N PHE A 170 -23.14 -12.34 11.45
CA PHE A 170 -23.62 -11.14 12.17
C PHE A 170 -25.04 -11.29 12.73
N THR A 171 -25.92 -11.98 12.00
CA THR A 171 -27.32 -12.21 12.40
C THR A 171 -27.43 -13.20 13.57
N GLN A 172 -26.45 -14.10 13.72
CA GLN A 172 -26.46 -15.19 14.69
C GLN A 172 -26.01 -14.76 16.10
N TYR A 173 -25.17 -13.72 16.20
CA TYR A 173 -24.65 -13.18 17.48
C TYR A 173 -25.31 -11.87 17.95
N SER A 174 -26.26 -11.34 17.19
CA SER A 174 -27.03 -10.13 17.54
C SER A 174 -28.37 -10.45 18.25
N ARG A 175 -28.51 -11.65 18.82
CA ARG A 175 -29.67 -12.09 19.63
C ARG A 175 -29.25 -12.44 21.04
#